data_AF-V5HAD2-F1
#
_entry.id   AF-V5HAD2-F1
#
_cell.length_a   1.000
_cell.length_b   1.000
_cell.length_c   1.000
_cell.angle_alpha   90.00
_cell.angle_beta   90.00
_cell.angle_gamma   90.00
#
_symmetry.space_group_name_H-M   'P 1'
#
loop_
_entity.id
_entity.type
_entity.pdbx_description
1 polymer ?
#
loop_
_entity_poly.entity_id
_entity_poly.type
_entity_poly.pdbx_seq_one_letter_code
_entity_poly.pdbx_strand_id
1 'polypeptide(L)'
;MFSVLVLALCLLISGGISEDDGEETSTTDQELEETNLTTLLSGPVFNYSETNPELQNYQDAWKFVTSNESFLMTYRNFNTNPTGESTTSCVTATMIEKNETTNYVLHNVTFLNTTSNETISFTKSYYVISSELLHHEKRF
;
A
#
# COMPACT_ATOMS: atom_id res chain seq x y z
N MET A 1 13.60 -27.72 -16.76
CA MET A 1 13.83 -26.33 -17.24
C MET A 1 13.86 -25.42 -16.01
N PHE A 2 14.56 -24.29 -16.07
CA PHE A 2 14.72 -23.33 -14.96
C PHE A 2 13.39 -22.57 -14.69
N SER A 3 13.17 -21.85 -13.58
CA SER A 3 14.15 -21.31 -12.61
C SER A 3 13.62 -21.12 -11.17
N VAL A 4 14.57 -21.16 -10.22
CA VAL A 4 14.76 -20.39 -8.95
C VAL A 4 13.70 -19.31 -8.65
N LEU A 5 13.05 -19.17 -7.47
CA LEU A 5 13.30 -19.49 -6.03
C LEU A 5 14.19 -18.49 -5.27
N VAL A 6 13.58 -17.51 -4.58
CA VAL A 6 14.19 -16.79 -3.44
C VAL A 6 13.17 -16.67 -2.31
N LEU A 7 13.54 -17.06 -1.09
CA LEU A 7 12.70 -16.98 0.11
C LEU A 7 13.59 -16.81 1.35
N ALA A 8 13.75 -15.56 1.81
CA ALA A 8 14.34 -15.17 3.10
C ALA A 8 13.72 -13.79 3.45
N LEU A 9 13.22 -13.49 4.65
CA LEU A 9 13.54 -13.93 6.02
C LEU A 9 14.91 -13.44 6.54
N CYS A 10 15.08 -12.12 6.56
CA CYS A 10 16.19 -11.45 7.24
C CYS A 10 16.01 -11.53 8.77
N LEU A 11 16.53 -12.59 9.39
CA LEU A 11 16.70 -12.66 10.84
C LEU A 11 17.97 -11.92 11.27
N LEU A 12 17.83 -10.98 12.20
CA LEU A 12 18.93 -10.26 12.84
C LEU A 12 19.61 -11.16 13.89
N ILE A 13 20.93 -11.42 13.78
CA ILE A 13 21.80 -11.63 14.95
C ILE A 13 23.17 -10.95 14.71
N SER A 14 23.66 -10.29 15.75
CA SER A 14 24.94 -9.57 15.86
C SER A 14 26.17 -10.49 15.99
N GLY A 15 27.37 -9.95 15.74
CA GLY A 15 28.65 -10.54 16.16
C GLY A 15 29.77 -10.38 15.13
N GLY A 16 30.92 -9.82 15.52
CA GLY A 16 32.08 -9.59 14.65
C GLY A 16 33.43 -10.01 15.27
N ILE A 17 34.48 -9.99 14.44
CA ILE A 17 35.90 -10.28 14.72
C ILE A 17 36.70 -9.62 13.56
N SER A 18 37.66 -8.70 13.77
CA SER A 18 39.09 -8.87 14.14
C SER A 18 39.90 -9.64 13.08
N GLU A 19 41.15 -9.29 12.72
CA GLU A 19 42.04 -8.19 13.18
C GLU A 19 41.79 -6.84 12.41
N ASP A 20 42.68 -6.07 11.73
CA ASP A 20 44.09 -6.13 11.27
C ASP A 20 44.66 -4.69 10.99
N ASP A 21 45.97 -4.51 10.73
CA ASP A 21 46.73 -3.23 10.78
C ASP A 21 46.87 -2.42 9.45
N GLY A 22 47.20 -1.10 9.52
CA GLY A 22 47.28 -0.24 8.31
C GLY A 22 47.90 1.19 8.31
N GLU A 23 48.59 1.66 9.36
CA GLU A 23 49.45 2.89 9.41
C GLU A 23 48.79 4.30 9.15
N GLU A 24 49.55 5.38 9.43
CA GLU A 24 49.07 6.77 9.57
C GLU A 24 49.11 7.62 8.27
N THR A 25 48.19 8.59 8.11
CA THR A 25 48.48 10.06 8.20
C THR A 25 47.41 10.99 7.57
N SER A 26 47.40 12.24 8.08
CA SER A 26 46.94 13.49 7.46
C SER A 26 45.43 13.78 7.26
N THR A 27 45.04 14.92 7.83
CA THR A 27 43.78 15.66 7.60
C THR A 27 43.60 16.14 6.16
N THR A 28 42.35 16.18 5.69
CA THR A 28 41.76 17.32 4.95
C THR A 28 40.24 17.23 5.08
N ASP A 29 39.62 18.24 5.69
CA ASP A 29 38.16 18.35 5.73
C ASP A 29 37.62 18.68 4.33
N GLN A 30 37.00 17.70 3.66
CA GLN A 30 36.24 17.95 2.45
C GLN A 30 34.79 18.28 2.79
N GLU A 31 34.51 19.59 2.87
CA GLU A 31 33.18 20.16 2.74
C GLU A 31 32.65 19.87 1.32
N LEU A 32 32.13 18.66 1.11
CA LEU A 32 31.46 18.26 -0.13
C LEU A 32 30.11 18.97 -0.23
N GLU A 33 29.93 19.77 -1.27
CA GLU A 33 28.73 20.57 -1.51
C GLU A 33 27.42 19.76 -1.40
N GLU A 34 26.66 19.96 -0.32
CA GLU A 34 25.26 19.48 -0.21
C GLU A 34 24.38 20.00 -1.37
N THR A 35 24.78 21.15 -1.95
CA THR A 35 24.17 21.84 -3.09
C THR A 35 23.89 20.93 -4.29
N ASN A 36 24.73 19.93 -4.56
CA ASN A 36 24.64 19.12 -5.79
C ASN A 36 23.89 17.78 -5.62
N LEU A 37 23.76 17.23 -4.41
CA LEU A 37 23.04 15.96 -4.18
C LEU A 37 21.52 16.11 -4.30
N THR A 38 20.96 17.24 -3.89
CA THR A 38 19.52 17.52 -3.90
C THR A 38 18.91 17.41 -5.31
N THR A 39 19.69 17.76 -6.35
CA THR A 39 19.21 17.86 -7.73
C THR A 39 19.02 16.50 -8.41
N LEU A 40 19.78 15.47 -8.03
CA LEU A 40 19.77 14.17 -8.71
C LEU A 40 18.66 13.21 -8.25
N LEU A 41 17.97 13.51 -7.14
CA LEU A 41 16.88 12.68 -6.60
C LEU A 41 15.48 13.18 -6.98
N SER A 42 15.38 14.27 -7.74
CA SER A 42 14.10 14.86 -8.16
C SER A 42 13.43 14.09 -9.30
N GLY A 43 12.94 12.88 -9.01
CA GLY A 43 11.98 12.17 -9.86
C GLY A 43 10.67 12.96 -10.05
N PRO A 44 9.75 12.49 -10.93
CA PRO A 44 8.50 13.19 -11.19
C PRO A 44 7.67 13.42 -9.92
N VAL A 45 7.34 14.68 -9.65
CA VAL A 45 6.44 15.06 -8.56
C VAL A 45 5.00 14.75 -8.98
N PHE A 46 4.53 13.56 -8.63
CA PHE A 46 3.13 13.18 -8.78
C PHE A 46 2.28 13.92 -7.74
N ASN A 47 1.29 14.68 -8.22
CA ASN A 47 0.30 15.33 -7.36
C ASN A 47 -0.91 14.39 -7.21
N TYR A 48 -1.02 13.73 -6.05
CA TYR A 48 -2.09 12.78 -5.76
C TYR A 48 -3.22 13.46 -4.98
N SER A 49 -4.47 13.15 -5.33
CA SER A 49 -5.65 13.67 -4.63
C SER A 49 -5.64 13.33 -3.14
N GLU A 50 -5.07 12.16 -2.81
CA GLU A 50 -4.85 11.61 -1.47
C GLU A 50 -3.85 12.42 -0.61
N THR A 51 -3.22 13.45 -1.19
CA THR A 51 -2.33 14.41 -0.51
C THR A 51 -2.82 15.86 -0.59
N ASN A 52 -3.99 16.13 -1.18
CA ASN A 52 -4.53 17.49 -1.25
C ASN A 52 -5.08 17.94 0.12
N PRO A 53 -4.53 18.99 0.77
CA PRO A 53 -5.00 19.45 2.08
C PRO A 53 -6.45 19.94 2.07
N GLU A 54 -6.98 20.42 0.93
CA GLU A 54 -8.39 20.82 0.81
C GLU A 54 -9.34 19.62 0.94
N LEU A 55 -8.85 18.41 0.64
CA LEU A 55 -9.64 17.17 0.68
C LEU A 55 -9.46 16.37 1.99
N GLN A 56 -8.52 16.76 2.87
CA GLN A 56 -8.16 16.01 4.07
C GLN A 56 -9.36 15.66 4.96
N ASN A 57 -10.31 16.59 5.13
CA ASN A 57 -11.54 16.40 5.93
C ASN A 57 -12.52 15.36 5.36
N TYR A 58 -12.32 14.91 4.12
CA TYR A 58 -13.17 13.95 3.40
C TYR A 58 -12.45 12.61 3.15
N GLN A 59 -11.19 12.48 3.57
CA GLN A 59 -10.30 11.34 3.27
C GLN A 59 -10.00 10.46 4.49
N ASP A 60 -10.83 10.55 5.54
CA ASP A 60 -10.81 9.65 6.69
C ASP A 60 -11.28 8.23 6.29
N ALA A 61 -10.34 7.47 5.75
CA ALA A 61 -10.57 6.10 5.30
C ALA A 61 -10.96 5.16 6.45
N TRP A 62 -10.53 5.41 7.69
CA TRP A 62 -10.88 4.58 8.84
C TRP A 62 -12.36 4.74 9.21
N LYS A 63 -12.83 5.98 9.35
CA LYS A 63 -14.26 6.30 9.56
C LYS A 63 -15.14 5.82 8.41
N PHE A 64 -14.63 5.84 7.18
CA PHE A 64 -15.33 5.25 6.03
C PHE A 64 -15.46 3.73 6.17
N VAL A 65 -14.36 2.98 6.22
CA VAL A 65 -14.42 1.51 6.22
C VAL A 65 -15.02 0.88 7.48
N THR A 66 -15.10 1.64 8.59
CA THR A 66 -15.70 1.18 9.86
C THR A 66 -17.11 1.69 10.13
N SER A 67 -17.81 2.19 9.11
CA SER A 67 -19.24 2.46 9.20
C SER A 67 -20.03 1.20 9.58
N ASN A 68 -21.10 1.37 10.35
CA ASN A 68 -22.06 0.31 10.66
C ASN A 68 -23.08 0.08 9.52
N GLU A 69 -23.00 0.86 8.44
CA GLU A 69 -23.86 0.74 7.26
C GLU A 69 -23.25 -0.19 6.19
N SER A 70 -24.11 -0.81 5.37
CA SER A 70 -23.67 -1.55 4.18
C SER A 70 -23.45 -0.61 3.00
N PHE A 71 -22.25 -0.63 2.42
CA PHE A 71 -21.94 0.11 1.20
C PHE A 71 -22.52 -0.58 -0.03
N LEU A 72 -23.03 0.20 -0.98
CA LEU A 72 -23.47 -0.25 -2.31
C LEU A 72 -22.64 0.45 -3.39
N MET A 73 -22.00 -0.33 -4.27
CA MET A 73 -21.27 0.22 -5.42
C MET A 73 -22.25 0.61 -6.54
N THR A 74 -22.55 1.91 -6.63
CA THR A 74 -23.44 2.47 -7.67
C THR A 74 -22.73 2.75 -9.00
N TYR A 75 -21.42 2.98 -8.97
CA TYR A 75 -20.61 3.30 -10.15
C TYR A 75 -19.18 2.74 -10.04
N ARG A 76 -18.61 2.35 -11.18
CA ARG A 76 -17.18 2.06 -11.39
C ARG A 76 -16.82 2.32 -12.85
N ASN A 77 -15.55 2.63 -13.12
CA ASN A 77 -15.02 2.88 -14.48
C ASN A 77 -14.13 1.73 -15.02
N PHE A 78 -14.06 0.59 -14.32
CA PHE A 78 -13.31 -0.61 -14.71
C PHE A 78 -14.15 -1.87 -14.51
N ASN A 79 -13.76 -2.97 -15.15
CA ASN A 79 -14.35 -4.30 -14.93
C ASN A 79 -13.33 -5.24 -14.30
N THR A 80 -13.81 -6.15 -13.46
CA THR A 80 -12.98 -7.13 -12.71
C THR A 80 -12.74 -8.43 -13.45
N ASN A 81 -13.39 -8.63 -14.60
CA ASN A 81 -13.21 -9.79 -15.47
C ASN A 81 -12.04 -9.53 -16.45
N PRO A 82 -11.02 -10.41 -16.55
CA PRO A 82 -9.90 -10.24 -17.48
C PRO A 82 -10.29 -10.11 -18.97
N THR A 83 -11.49 -10.56 -19.36
CA THR A 83 -12.04 -10.39 -20.72
C THR A 83 -12.61 -8.99 -20.98
N GLY A 84 -12.75 -8.16 -19.95
CA GLY A 84 -13.39 -6.85 -20.01
C GLY A 84 -14.93 -6.86 -19.82
N GLU A 85 -15.57 -8.02 -19.75
CA GLU A 85 -17.03 -8.14 -19.57
C GLU A 85 -17.50 -7.72 -18.16
N SER A 86 -18.64 -7.02 -18.06
CA SER A 86 -19.23 -6.65 -16.76
C SER A 86 -20.14 -7.75 -16.20
N THR A 87 -19.53 -8.87 -15.78
CA THR A 87 -20.22 -10.04 -15.22
C THR A 87 -20.66 -9.88 -13.75
N THR A 88 -20.45 -8.71 -13.14
CA THR A 88 -20.74 -8.44 -11.72
C THR A 88 -21.57 -7.18 -11.54
N SER A 89 -22.67 -7.28 -10.79
CA SER A 89 -23.58 -6.18 -10.43
C SER A 89 -23.99 -6.27 -8.95
N CYS A 90 -24.77 -5.29 -8.46
CA CYS A 90 -25.29 -5.26 -7.08
C CYS A 90 -24.21 -5.49 -6.00
N VAL A 91 -23.01 -4.96 -6.21
CA VAL A 91 -21.88 -5.18 -5.30
C VAL A 91 -22.10 -4.43 -4.00
N THR A 92 -22.13 -5.14 -2.87
CA THR A 92 -22.23 -4.56 -1.53
C THR A 92 -21.09 -5.01 -0.63
N ALA A 93 -20.73 -4.17 0.34
CA ALA A 93 -19.74 -4.48 1.37
C ALA A 93 -20.28 -4.12 2.75
N THR A 94 -20.16 -5.04 3.72
CA THR A 94 -20.64 -4.88 5.10
C THR A 94 -19.53 -5.27 6.07
N MET A 95 -19.25 -4.44 7.08
CA MET A 95 -18.26 -4.75 8.12
C MET A 95 -18.68 -5.98 8.95
N ILE A 96 -17.74 -6.90 9.17
CA ILE A 96 -17.87 -8.05 10.08
C ILE A 96 -17.07 -7.79 11.37
N GLU A 97 -15.84 -7.30 11.23
CA GLU A 97 -14.85 -7.17 12.30
C GLU A 97 -13.98 -5.94 12.05
N LYS A 98 -13.54 -5.28 13.13
CA LYS A 98 -12.48 -4.26 13.10
C LYS A 98 -11.57 -4.39 14.32
N ASN A 99 -10.32 -3.99 14.17
CA ASN A 99 -9.36 -3.83 15.26
C ASN A 99 -8.73 -2.43 15.16
N GLU A 100 -9.09 -1.58 16.13
CA GLU A 100 -8.70 -0.16 16.15
C GLU A 100 -7.23 0.05 16.54
N THR A 101 -6.57 -0.96 17.13
CA THR A 101 -5.15 -0.90 17.47
C THR A 101 -4.25 -1.18 16.26
N THR A 102 -4.72 -1.99 15.30
CA THR A 102 -3.97 -2.35 14.08
C THR A 102 -4.49 -1.68 12.81
N ASN A 103 -5.53 -0.84 12.92
CA ASN A 103 -6.28 -0.27 11.79
C ASN A 103 -6.77 -1.34 10.79
N TYR A 104 -7.05 -2.54 11.28
CA TYR A 104 -7.53 -3.67 10.50
C TYR A 104 -9.06 -3.69 10.43
N VAL A 105 -9.60 -4.05 9.28
CA VAL A 105 -11.04 -4.27 9.08
C VAL A 105 -11.29 -5.45 8.14
N LEU A 106 -12.34 -6.22 8.44
CA LEU A 106 -12.84 -7.33 7.63
C LEU A 106 -14.26 -7.04 7.17
N HIS A 107 -14.49 -7.04 5.85
CA HIS A 107 -15.81 -6.92 5.24
C HIS A 107 -16.27 -8.27 4.66
N ASN A 108 -17.58 -8.51 4.69
CA ASN A 108 -18.22 -9.43 3.74
C ASN A 108 -18.54 -8.62 2.48
N VAL A 109 -18.04 -9.06 1.33
CA VAL A 109 -18.36 -8.49 0.03
C VAL A 109 -19.28 -9.47 -0.69
N THR A 110 -20.42 -8.98 -1.17
CA THR A 110 -21.35 -9.77 -2.00
C THR A 110 -21.58 -9.09 -3.35
N PHE A 111 -21.87 -9.88 -4.38
CA PHE A 111 -22.25 -9.38 -5.70
C PHE A 111 -23.16 -10.38 -6.42
N LEU A 112 -24.01 -9.87 -7.31
CA LEU A 112 -24.73 -10.71 -8.27
C LEU A 112 -23.83 -11.01 -9.46
N ASN A 113 -23.56 -12.29 -9.71
CA ASN A 113 -22.96 -12.77 -10.94
C ASN A 113 -24.04 -12.77 -12.03
N THR A 114 -23.90 -11.91 -13.05
CA THR A 114 -24.90 -11.77 -14.11
C THR A 114 -24.83 -12.89 -15.16
N THR A 115 -23.79 -13.74 -15.14
CA THR A 115 -23.66 -14.91 -16.02
C THR A 115 -24.35 -16.15 -15.45
N SER A 116 -24.24 -16.42 -14.13
CA SER A 116 -24.95 -17.53 -13.48
C SER A 116 -26.29 -17.12 -12.83
N ASN A 117 -26.54 -15.82 -12.67
CA ASN A 117 -27.66 -15.24 -11.92
C ASN A 117 -27.70 -15.67 -10.44
N GLU A 118 -26.52 -15.78 -9.82
CA GLU A 118 -26.32 -16.16 -8.42
C GLU A 118 -25.62 -15.05 -7.63
N THR A 119 -25.99 -14.89 -6.35
CA THR A 119 -25.26 -14.01 -5.43
C THR A 119 -24.05 -14.74 -4.87
N ILE A 120 -22.85 -14.22 -5.15
CA ILE A 120 -21.57 -14.72 -4.63
C ILE A 120 -21.15 -13.86 -3.43
N SER A 121 -20.57 -14.48 -2.41
CA SER A 121 -20.12 -13.85 -1.16
C SER A 121 -18.68 -14.25 -0.86
N PHE A 122 -17.84 -13.30 -0.43
CA PHE A 122 -16.48 -13.57 0.02
C PHE A 122 -16.04 -12.54 1.07
N THR A 123 -15.15 -12.94 1.98
CA THR A 123 -14.56 -12.02 2.96
C THR A 123 -13.34 -11.31 2.38
N LYS A 124 -13.18 -10.03 2.70
CA LYS A 124 -12.00 -9.24 2.31
C LYS A 124 -11.51 -8.42 3.49
N SER A 125 -10.23 -8.57 3.79
CA SER A 125 -9.52 -7.79 4.81
C SER A 125 -8.75 -6.61 4.20
N TYR A 126 -8.59 -5.57 5.02
CA TYR A 126 -7.90 -4.33 4.70
C TYR A 126 -7.15 -3.83 5.95
N TYR A 127 -6.06 -3.09 5.73
CA TYR A 127 -5.42 -2.26 6.74
C TYR A 127 -5.49 -0.81 6.27
N VAL A 128 -5.91 0.11 7.14
CA VAL A 128 -5.89 1.55 6.84
C VAL A 128 -4.53 2.13 7.21
N ILE A 129 -3.87 2.75 6.23
CA ILE A 129 -2.55 3.38 6.36
C ILE A 129 -2.62 4.84 5.91
N SER A 130 -1.68 5.66 6.40
CA SER A 130 -1.53 7.05 5.94
C SER A 130 -1.11 7.11 4.47
N SER A 131 -1.60 8.12 3.74
CA SER A 131 -1.18 8.43 2.36
C SER A 131 0.34 8.44 2.23
N GLU A 132 1.06 9.10 3.15
CA GLU A 132 2.53 9.23 3.12
C GLU A 132 3.25 7.87 2.97
N LEU A 133 2.82 6.86 3.75
CA LEU A 133 3.42 5.52 3.72
C LEU A 133 3.23 4.84 2.35
N LEU A 134 2.03 4.98 1.79
CA LEU A 134 1.63 4.45 0.49
C LEU A 134 2.34 5.15 -0.69
N HIS A 135 2.87 6.36 -0.48
CA HIS A 135 3.68 7.08 -1.49
C HIS A 135 5.16 6.69 -1.45
N HIS A 136 5.68 6.31 -0.27
CA HIS A 136 7.01 5.71 -0.17
C HIS A 136 7.07 4.34 -0.84
N GLU A 137 6.06 3.49 -0.67
CA GLU A 137 5.98 2.16 -1.32
C GLU A 137 5.95 2.26 -2.86
N LYS A 138 5.23 3.24 -3.42
CA LYS A 138 5.09 3.45 -4.87
C LYS A 138 6.30 4.09 -5.57
N ARG A 139 7.39 4.41 -4.86
CA ARG A 139 8.56 5.13 -5.42
C ARG A 139 9.73 4.21 -5.81
N PHE A 140 9.59 2.89 -5.63
CA PHE A 140 10.60 1.87 -5.92
C PHE A 140 10.17 0.91 -7.04
#